data_AF-A0A1D8NWI3-F1
#
_entry.id   AF-A0A1D8NWI3-F1
#
_cell.length_a   1.000
_cell.length_b   1.000
_cell.length_c   1.000
_cell.angle_alpha   90.00
_cell.angle_beta   90.00
_cell.angle_gamma   90.00
#
_symmetry.space_group_name_H-M   'P 1'
#
loop_
_entity.id
_entity.type
_entity.pdbx_description
1 polymer ?
#
loop_
_entity_poly.entity_id
_entity_poly.type
_entity_poly.pdbx_seq_one_letter_code
_entity_poly.pdbx_strand_id
1 'polypeptide(L)'
;MAPVLLRLSFCAVLMLGLTSAVHAAASIAGLAPVDMRGLWYPRSDSSEAKCANYLSRDPVEPGAGALVVSEQQMVRWDDHGPTTISFLTDVRPRRSKTWRIQALVDVPPYEAPKVLETYVIEVRKDELHWSARHVNEKLAEVVDTTVFVRCGY
;
A
#
# COMPACT_ATOMS: atom_id res chain seq x y z
N MET A 1 -82.63 3.23 -9.26
CA MET A 1 -82.30 4.04 -10.44
C MET A 1 -80.92 4.63 -10.23
N ALA A 2 -79.96 4.29 -11.10
CA ALA A 2 -78.58 4.81 -11.09
C ALA A 2 -78.53 6.27 -11.61
N PRO A 3 -77.43 7.00 -11.39
CA PRO A 3 -76.40 6.98 -12.44
C PRO A 3 -74.95 6.94 -11.95
N VAL A 4 -74.14 6.38 -12.84
CA VAL A 4 -72.69 6.34 -12.90
C VAL A 4 -72.11 7.76 -13.02
N LEU A 5 -71.01 8.05 -12.33
CA LEU A 5 -70.12 9.16 -12.68
C LEU A 5 -68.66 8.72 -12.59
N LEU A 6 -68.06 8.68 -13.77
CA LEU A 6 -66.70 8.34 -14.13
C LEU A 6 -65.85 9.63 -14.10
N ARG A 7 -64.78 9.72 -13.31
CA ARG A 7 -63.65 10.66 -13.51
C ARG A 7 -62.39 10.04 -12.90
N LEU A 8 -61.48 9.51 -13.72
CA LEU A 8 -60.35 10.20 -14.37
C LEU A 8 -59.25 10.62 -13.38
N SER A 9 -58.14 9.88 -13.49
CA SER A 9 -56.76 10.35 -13.47
C SER A 9 -56.20 10.89 -12.15
N PHE A 10 -55.19 10.23 -11.61
CA PHE A 10 -53.80 10.68 -11.80
C PHE A 10 -52.85 9.55 -11.38
N CYS A 11 -51.98 9.15 -12.32
CA CYS A 11 -50.84 8.29 -12.07
C CYS A 11 -49.94 8.93 -11.02
N ALA A 12 -49.96 8.42 -9.79
CA ALA A 12 -48.86 8.62 -8.86
C ALA A 12 -47.75 7.65 -9.26
N VAL A 13 -46.91 8.07 -10.21
CA VAL A 13 -45.63 7.42 -10.52
C VAL A 13 -44.81 7.49 -9.24
N LEU A 14 -44.76 6.35 -8.55
CA LEU A 14 -43.86 6.13 -7.42
C LEU A 14 -42.44 6.12 -7.99
N MET A 15 -41.81 7.29 -8.07
CA MET A 15 -40.40 7.41 -8.41
C MET A 15 -39.60 6.74 -7.29
N LEU A 16 -39.24 5.47 -7.52
CA LEU A 16 -38.16 4.80 -6.81
C LEU A 16 -36.92 5.68 -6.95
N GLY A 17 -36.61 6.44 -5.91
CA GLY A 17 -35.28 7.00 -5.73
C GLY A 17 -34.31 5.86 -5.51
N LEU A 18 -33.74 5.33 -6.60
CA LEU A 18 -32.46 4.64 -6.52
C LEU A 18 -31.42 5.70 -6.14
N THR A 19 -31.21 5.86 -4.83
CA THR A 19 -30.01 6.51 -4.35
C THR A 19 -28.84 5.62 -4.74
N SER A 20 -28.16 5.98 -5.83
CA SER A 20 -26.83 5.48 -6.12
C SER A 20 -25.99 5.76 -4.89
N ALA A 21 -25.73 4.71 -4.11
CA ALA A 21 -24.72 4.72 -3.07
C ALA A 21 -23.38 4.92 -3.78
N VAL A 22 -23.03 6.18 -4.03
CA VAL A 22 -21.66 6.58 -4.31
C VAL A 22 -20.90 6.20 -3.04
N HIS A 23 -20.27 5.03 -3.07
CA HIS A 23 -19.25 4.67 -2.12
C HIS A 23 -18.11 5.65 -2.38
N ALA A 24 -18.19 6.82 -1.75
CA ALA A 24 -17.05 7.68 -1.58
C ALA A 24 -16.04 6.82 -0.82
N ALA A 25 -15.03 6.32 -1.52
CA ALA A 25 -13.85 5.77 -0.91
C ALA A 25 -13.31 6.91 -0.03
N ALA A 26 -13.66 6.87 1.26
CA ALA A 26 -13.12 7.78 2.24
C ALA A 26 -11.60 7.68 2.09
N SER A 27 -10.94 8.80 1.79
CA SER A 27 -9.49 8.87 1.86
C SER A 27 -9.11 8.55 3.30
N ILE A 28 -8.73 7.31 3.55
CA ILE A 28 -8.30 6.85 4.87
C ILE A 28 -7.03 7.65 5.17
N ALA A 29 -7.03 8.39 6.28
CA ALA A 29 -5.83 9.06 6.80
C ALA A 29 -4.66 8.05 6.82
N GLY A 30 -3.47 8.48 6.39
CA GLY A 30 -2.34 7.64 5.97
C GLY A 30 -2.33 6.20 6.46
N LEU A 31 -2.55 5.25 5.54
CA LEU A 31 -2.62 3.81 5.78
C LEU A 31 -1.35 3.25 6.44
N ALA A 32 -0.18 3.75 6.03
CA ALA A 32 1.07 3.35 6.64
C ALA A 32 1.17 3.86 8.09
N PRO A 33 1.44 3.00 9.07
CA PRO A 33 1.74 3.40 10.44
C PRO A 33 2.93 4.35 10.47
N VAL A 34 2.88 5.38 11.32
CA VAL A 34 3.96 6.38 11.45
C VAL A 34 5.32 5.74 11.74
N ASP A 35 5.33 4.67 12.54
CA ASP A 35 6.54 3.90 12.86
C ASP A 35 7.23 3.30 11.63
N MET A 36 6.50 3.05 10.54
CA MET A 36 7.07 2.50 9.31
C MET A 36 7.52 3.58 8.33
N ARG A 37 6.99 4.80 8.43
CA ARG A 37 7.26 5.88 7.48
C ARG A 37 8.73 6.28 7.53
N GLY A 38 9.27 6.68 6.39
CA GLY A 38 10.65 7.15 6.26
C GLY A 38 11.45 6.41 5.19
N LEU A 39 12.74 6.69 5.18
CA LEU A 39 13.72 6.05 4.32
C LEU A 39 14.43 4.93 5.07
N TRP A 40 14.58 3.80 4.40
CA TRP A 40 15.22 2.61 4.92
C TRP A 40 16.20 2.05 3.90
N TYR A 41 17.33 1.49 4.35
CA TYR A 41 18.22 0.67 3.52
C TYR A 41 18.30 -0.76 4.05
N PRO A 42 18.43 -1.78 3.19
CA PRO A 42 18.68 -3.15 3.60
C PRO A 42 19.86 -3.19 4.57
N ARG A 43 19.75 -3.98 5.64
CA ARG A 43 20.83 -4.15 6.62
C ARG A 43 22.03 -4.80 5.92
N SER A 44 23.15 -4.10 5.95
CA SER A 44 24.44 -4.50 5.43
C SER A 44 25.54 -3.68 6.12
N ASP A 45 26.80 -4.05 5.92
CA ASP A 45 27.94 -3.28 6.43
C ASP A 45 28.03 -1.87 5.80
N SER A 46 27.34 -1.64 4.67
CA SER A 46 27.35 -0.37 3.94
C SER A 46 26.18 0.57 4.27
N SER A 47 25.21 0.12 5.07
CA SER A 47 23.92 0.82 5.20
C SER A 47 24.06 2.19 5.88
N GLU A 48 24.97 2.31 6.84
CA GLU A 48 25.26 3.59 7.51
C GLU A 48 25.79 4.63 6.50
N ALA A 49 26.73 4.23 5.64
CA ALA A 49 27.27 5.08 4.59
C ALA A 49 26.19 5.49 3.57
N LYS A 50 25.30 4.56 3.20
CA LYS A 50 24.16 4.86 2.32
C LYS A 50 23.20 5.87 2.95
N CYS A 51 22.88 5.74 4.25
CA CYS A 51 22.08 6.72 4.97
C CYS A 51 22.76 8.09 5.07
N ALA A 52 24.05 8.13 5.44
CA ALA A 52 24.80 9.38 5.54
C ALA A 52 24.88 10.12 4.20
N ASN A 53 25.08 9.38 3.10
CA ASN A 53 25.11 9.94 1.75
C ASN A 53 23.77 10.60 1.40
N TYR A 54 22.65 9.90 1.64
CA TYR A 54 21.31 10.45 1.40
C TYR A 54 21.06 11.75 2.17
N LEU A 55 21.38 11.78 3.46
CA LEU A 55 21.18 12.96 4.32
C LEU A 55 22.06 14.16 3.95
N SER A 56 23.15 13.94 3.20
CA SER A 56 24.12 14.98 2.81
C SER A 56 23.86 15.65 1.47
N ARG A 57 22.87 15.17 0.69
CA ARG A 57 22.58 15.65 -0.67
C ARG A 57 21.32 16.50 -0.69
N ASP A 58 21.22 17.38 -1.69
CA ASP A 58 20.04 18.19 -2.04
C ASP A 58 20.12 18.43 -3.57
N PRO A 59 19.17 18.02 -4.45
CA PRO A 59 17.90 17.31 -4.25
C PRO A 59 18.02 15.78 -4.37
N VAL A 60 17.20 15.06 -3.59
CA VAL A 60 17.55 13.75 -3.00
C VAL A 60 16.68 12.60 -3.51
N GLU A 61 16.97 12.09 -4.70
CA GLU A 61 16.50 10.74 -5.04
C GLU A 61 17.19 9.73 -4.11
N PRO A 62 16.44 8.83 -3.46
CA PRO A 62 17.01 7.72 -2.71
C PRO A 62 17.98 6.90 -3.58
N GLY A 63 19.06 6.42 -2.96
CA GLY A 63 20.02 5.58 -3.66
C GLY A 63 19.49 4.18 -3.93
N ALA A 64 20.22 3.45 -4.76
CA ALA A 64 20.01 2.03 -5.03
C ALA A 64 19.88 1.19 -3.74
N GLY A 65 18.84 0.35 -3.72
CA GLY A 65 18.43 -0.51 -2.62
C GLY A 65 17.51 0.17 -1.61
N ALA A 66 17.23 1.47 -1.73
CA ALA A 66 16.39 2.18 -0.78
C ALA A 66 14.93 1.69 -0.78
N LEU A 67 14.35 1.64 0.40
CA LEU A 67 12.92 1.54 0.62
C LEU A 67 12.41 2.85 1.21
N VAL A 68 11.51 3.53 0.50
CA VAL A 68 10.78 4.68 1.03
C VAL A 68 9.36 4.26 1.37
N VAL A 69 8.96 4.44 2.62
CA VAL A 69 7.59 4.23 3.06
C VAL A 69 6.96 5.59 3.32
N SER A 70 5.95 5.94 2.54
CA SER A 70 5.11 7.12 2.77
C SER A 70 3.73 6.71 3.29
N GLU A 71 2.81 7.65 3.41
CA GLU A 71 1.48 7.41 3.97
C GLU A 71 0.66 6.37 3.21
N GLN A 72 0.84 6.28 1.89
CA GLN A 72 -0.02 5.49 0.99
C GLN A 72 0.77 4.52 0.10
N GLN A 73 2.09 4.59 0.10
CA GLN A 73 2.91 3.77 -0.79
C GLN A 73 4.22 3.35 -0.13
N MET A 74 4.73 2.23 -0.63
CA MET A 74 6.09 1.77 -0.41
C MET A 74 6.79 1.77 -1.77
N VAL A 75 7.94 2.43 -1.86
CA VAL A 75 8.71 2.55 -3.10
C VAL A 75 10.07 1.91 -2.88
N ARG A 76 10.36 0.85 -3.62
CA ARG A 76 11.66 0.16 -3.58
C ARG A 76 12.48 0.52 -4.81
N TRP A 77 13.64 1.13 -4.56
CA TRP A 77 14.63 1.49 -5.56
C TRP A 77 15.54 0.28 -5.75
N ASP A 78 15.29 -0.53 -6.78
CA ASP A 78 16.06 -1.75 -7.01
C ASP A 78 17.51 -1.41 -7.41
N ASP A 79 18.49 -2.20 -6.95
CA ASP A 79 19.92 -1.91 -7.16
C ASP A 79 20.33 -1.93 -8.65
N HIS A 80 19.63 -2.74 -9.46
CA HIS A 80 19.96 -3.00 -10.86
C HIS A 80 18.71 -3.07 -11.75
N GLY A 81 17.66 -2.33 -11.41
CA GLY A 81 16.37 -2.50 -12.07
C GLY A 81 15.43 -1.31 -11.91
N PRO A 82 14.23 -1.43 -12.49
CA PRO A 82 13.21 -0.41 -12.37
C PRO A 82 12.66 -0.31 -10.94
N THR A 83 12.29 0.90 -10.53
CA THR A 83 11.67 1.14 -9.23
C THR A 83 10.33 0.42 -9.10
N THR A 84 10.19 -0.38 -8.05
CA THR A 84 8.94 -1.05 -7.69
C THR A 84 8.09 -0.13 -6.81
N ILE A 85 6.83 0.12 -7.19
CA ILE A 85 5.88 0.91 -6.40
C ILE A 85 4.79 0.00 -5.88
N SER A 86 4.56 0.01 -4.57
CA SER A 86 3.48 -0.74 -3.92
C SER A 86 2.48 0.22 -3.30
N PHE A 87 1.29 0.32 -3.87
CA PHE A 87 0.20 1.15 -3.35
C PHE A 87 -0.53 0.41 -2.23
N LEU A 88 -0.52 0.97 -1.02
CA LEU A 88 -1.16 0.36 0.14
C LEU A 88 -2.68 0.36 -0.04
N THR A 89 -3.31 -0.80 0.10
CA THR A 89 -4.77 -0.95 -0.01
C THR A 89 -5.43 -1.32 1.31
N ASP A 90 -4.72 -2.05 2.18
CA ASP A 90 -5.20 -2.44 3.51
C ASP A 90 -4.01 -2.58 4.47
N VAL A 91 -4.15 -2.07 5.68
CA VAL A 91 -3.15 -2.23 6.75
C VAL A 91 -3.87 -2.64 8.02
N ARG A 92 -3.57 -3.85 8.52
CA ARG A 92 -4.18 -4.39 9.72
C ARG A 92 -3.12 -4.67 10.78
N PRO A 93 -3.25 -4.13 12.01
CA PRO A 93 -2.37 -4.51 13.10
C PRO A 93 -2.52 -6.02 13.40
N ARG A 94 -1.41 -6.72 13.63
CA ARG A 94 -1.41 -8.11 14.13
C ARG A 94 -1.05 -8.17 15.61
N ARG A 95 -0.04 -7.41 16.01
CA ARG A 95 0.45 -7.25 17.39
C ARG A 95 1.16 -5.90 17.51
N SER A 96 1.66 -5.56 18.70
CA SER A 96 2.45 -4.34 18.90
C SER A 96 3.57 -4.24 17.86
N LYS A 97 3.63 -3.10 17.16
CA LYS A 97 4.61 -2.80 16.10
C LYS A 97 4.69 -3.83 14.96
N THR A 98 3.61 -4.57 14.69
CA THR A 98 3.55 -5.52 13.56
C THR A 98 2.23 -5.40 12.82
N TRP A 99 2.29 -5.33 11.49
CA TRP A 99 1.15 -5.14 10.62
C TRP A 99 1.14 -6.17 9.49
N ARG A 100 -0.07 -6.61 9.11
CA ARG A 100 -0.33 -7.28 7.83
C ARG A 100 -0.74 -6.20 6.85
N ILE A 101 -0.08 -6.16 5.71
CA ILE A 101 -0.28 -5.15 4.67
C ILE A 101 -0.72 -5.85 3.40
N GLN A 102 -1.72 -5.30 2.73
CA GLN A 102 -2.01 -5.62 1.34
C GLN A 102 -1.68 -4.41 0.49
N ALA A 103 -0.99 -4.65 -0.62
CA ALA A 103 -0.59 -3.60 -1.53
C ALA A 103 -0.74 -4.04 -2.98
N LEU A 104 -1.15 -3.11 -3.82
CA LEU A 104 -1.18 -3.28 -5.26
C LEU A 104 0.20 -2.93 -5.81
N VAL A 105 0.90 -3.93 -6.33
CA VAL A 105 2.28 -3.83 -6.80
C VAL A 105 2.30 -3.43 -8.27
N ASP A 106 3.10 -2.41 -8.56
CA ASP A 106 3.31 -1.81 -9.85
C ASP A 106 4.80 -1.82 -10.19
N VAL A 107 5.16 -2.68 -11.15
CA VAL A 107 6.55 -2.92 -11.57
C VAL A 107 6.65 -2.62 -13.06
N PRO A 108 7.70 -1.90 -13.51
CA PRO A 108 7.92 -1.69 -14.93
C PRO A 108 8.13 -2.99 -15.73
N PRO A 109 7.62 -3.05 -16.98
CA PRO A 109 6.83 -2.02 -17.65
C PRO A 109 5.42 -1.92 -17.05
N TYR A 110 4.97 -0.69 -16.73
CA TYR A 110 3.70 -0.38 -16.01
C TYR A 110 2.41 -0.78 -16.77
N GLU A 111 2.56 -1.50 -17.87
CA GLU A 111 1.53 -2.09 -18.71
C GLU A 111 1.15 -3.51 -18.25
N ALA A 112 1.97 -4.13 -17.40
CA ALA A 112 1.69 -5.44 -16.83
C ALA A 112 0.52 -5.39 -15.83
N PRO A 113 -0.24 -6.48 -15.66
CA PRO A 113 -1.28 -6.57 -14.64
C PRO A 113 -0.70 -6.30 -13.25
N LYS A 114 -1.27 -5.32 -12.55
CA LYS A 114 -0.89 -5.04 -11.16
C LYS A 114 -1.31 -6.21 -10.27
N VAL A 115 -0.41 -6.66 -9.41
CA VAL A 115 -0.62 -7.84 -8.56
C VAL A 115 -0.90 -7.37 -7.13
N LEU A 116 -1.91 -7.96 -6.49
CA LEU A 116 -2.16 -7.71 -5.07
C LEU A 116 -1.27 -8.64 -4.23
N GLU A 117 -0.30 -8.06 -3.53
CA GLU A 117 0.60 -8.78 -2.64
C GLU A 117 0.25 -8.55 -1.17
N THR A 118 0.64 -9.50 -0.32
CA THR A 118 0.47 -9.41 1.14
C THR A 118 1.81 -9.52 1.83
N TYR A 119 2.10 -8.55 2.70
CA TYR A 119 3.31 -8.49 3.50
C TYR A 119 2.99 -8.56 4.98
N VAL A 120 3.95 -9.03 5.76
CA VAL A 120 3.97 -8.82 7.22
C VAL A 120 5.17 -7.95 7.53
N ILE A 121 4.93 -6.79 8.12
CA ILE A 121 5.97 -5.85 8.50
C ILE A 121 6.00 -5.69 10.00
N GLU A 122 7.19 -5.85 10.58
CA GLU A 122 7.45 -5.59 12.00
C GLU A 122 8.52 -4.50 12.14
N VAL A 123 8.26 -3.51 13.00
CA VAL A 123 9.24 -2.45 13.29
C VAL A 123 9.80 -2.65 14.69
N ARG A 124 11.12 -2.83 14.79
CA ARG A 124 11.86 -3.02 16.04
C ARG A 124 12.92 -1.93 16.16
N LYS A 125 12.66 -0.92 17.01
CA LYS A 125 13.54 0.25 17.16
C LYS A 125 13.80 0.94 15.81
N ASP A 126 14.99 0.75 15.26
CA ASP A 126 15.54 1.25 14.02
C ASP A 126 15.40 0.29 12.84
N GLU A 127 14.86 -0.91 13.07
CA GLU A 127 14.78 -1.96 12.07
C GLU A 127 13.36 -2.15 11.56
N LEU A 128 13.22 -2.28 10.24
CA LEU A 128 12.01 -2.73 9.57
C LEU A 128 12.23 -4.14 9.04
N HIS A 129 11.50 -5.10 9.57
CA HIS A 129 11.51 -6.50 9.15
C HIS A 129 10.34 -6.69 8.18
N TRP A 130 10.66 -6.88 6.90
CA TRP A 130 9.70 -7.10 5.82
C TRP A 130 9.65 -8.58 5.49
N SER A 131 8.52 -9.24 5.72
CA SER A 131 8.30 -10.62 5.30
C SER A 131 7.29 -10.69 4.14
N ALA A 132 7.70 -11.28 3.02
CA ALA A 132 6.85 -11.52 1.86
C ALA A 132 6.71 -13.04 1.60
N ARG A 133 5.53 -13.47 1.17
CA ARG A 133 5.31 -14.84 0.73
C ARG A 133 5.34 -14.90 -0.78
N HIS A 134 6.08 -15.84 -1.33
CA HIS A 134 6.09 -16.12 -2.76
C HIS A 134 6.03 -17.62 -3.01
N VAL A 135 5.53 -18.00 -4.18
CA VAL A 135 5.52 -19.38 -4.66
C VAL A 135 6.76 -19.55 -5.53
N ASN A 136 7.64 -20.48 -5.16
CA ASN A 136 8.85 -20.75 -5.95
C ASN A 136 8.56 -21.66 -7.15
N GLU A 137 9.58 -21.93 -7.97
CA GLU A 137 9.49 -22.79 -9.17
C GLU A 137 9.00 -24.22 -8.87
N LYS A 138 9.14 -24.68 -7.62
CA LYS A 138 8.68 -26.00 -7.15
C LYS A 138 7.27 -25.96 -6.56
N LEU A 139 6.55 -24.86 -6.74
CA LEU A 139 5.23 -24.60 -6.16
C LEU A 139 5.21 -24.67 -4.63
N ALA A 140 6.36 -24.52 -3.99
CA ALA A 140 6.45 -24.44 -2.54
C ALA A 140 6.29 -22.99 -2.09
N GLU A 141 5.52 -22.79 -1.02
CA GLU A 141 5.38 -21.49 -0.37
C GLU A 141 6.65 -21.19 0.43
N VAL A 142 7.34 -20.10 0.07
CA VAL A 142 8.54 -19.62 0.74
C VAL A 142 8.24 -18.25 1.35
N VAL A 143 8.80 -18.01 2.54
CA VAL A 143 8.72 -16.72 3.22
C VAL A 143 10.11 -16.10 3.25
N ASP A 144 10.28 -15.03 2.50
CA ASP A 144 11.52 -14.25 2.53
C ASP A 144 11.36 -13.10 3.51
N THR A 145 12.39 -12.89 4.34
CA THR A 145 12.44 -11.75 5.25
C THR A 145 13.64 -10.88 4.92
N THR A 146 13.38 -9.62 4.60
CA THR A 146 14.40 -8.59 4.43
C THR A 146 14.39 -7.65 5.63
N VAL A 147 15.55 -7.37 6.19
CA VAL A 147 15.69 -6.41 7.30
C VAL A 147 16.25 -5.12 6.74
N PHE A 148 15.61 -4.00 7.07
CA PHE A 148 16.07 -2.67 6.71
C PHE A 148 16.40 -1.86 7.98
N VAL A 149 17.31 -0.90 7.86
CA VAL A 149 17.66 0.07 8.90
C VAL A 149 17.19 1.46 8.49
N ARG A 150 16.66 2.24 9.44
CA ARG A 150 16.14 3.59 9.21
C ARG A 150 17.26 4.61 9.02
N CYS A 151 17.07 5.53 8.08
CA CYS A 151 17.89 6.73 7.94
C CYS A 151 17.25 7.94 8.64
N GLY A 152 18.05 8.72 9.37
CA GLY A 152 17.61 9.90 10.10
C GLY A 152 16.87 9.52 11.40
N TYR A 153 17.46 9.88 12.54
CA TYR A 153 16.84 9.80 13.88
C TYR A 153 16.61 11.20 14.42
#